data_AF-A0A926IKS2-F1
#
_entry.id   AF-A0A926IKS2-F1
#
_cell.length_a   1.000
_cell.length_b   1.000
_cell.length_c   1.000
_cell.angle_alpha   90.00
_cell.angle_beta   90.00
_cell.angle_gamma   90.00
#
_symmetry.space_group_name_H-M   'P 1'
#
loop_
_entity.id
_entity.type
_entity.pdbx_description
1 polymer ?
#
loop_
_entity_poly.entity_id
_entity_poly.type
_entity_poly.pdbx_seq_one_letter_code
_entity_poly.pdbx_strand_id
1 'polypeptide(L)'
;MKLQLLTGFLLLSVPACFMYGYEVPTTLQKKNILLEEFTGISCGNCPQGHKVANALNMAQPESTFVIAVHAGSFSKPVGDFPDFRTDEGEQLVEEFGVEMLGYPSGTVNRHAFEGTSVVAPKSKWIKYGKQINSEDAPVNLWIKSEFDGNTNQLKVRVEGYYTTDEQTEKQYLNVVWTQDNIMGPQSGGGVGEEYIHRHMLRGYLTPVWGDLLASPKKGDYFEKEYVYQLPETVKKTTVKPEDIEVIAFVTQEKKEVLNVTGSKPSYSNFEHPLAASLSTPKMEIGSRYGYNYFEATLTNESDKVITTAEFEIDINNEEPQQVTWNGNISSFASMPIVLNVSSYVMNDKNDYKITLTFLNGKEIKNSSIQGTFAAPLQATPTVNITIQTDLFADENTFTIKNSDGEIVKEFGPYVTDTKAVYQETAELEANKTYCFEILDKWGDGIQQPKGYVKIHTDNNALIEQNYDIQLFGSRSFFRTSLEPSGITKSVADRLYKYDPETKTIYLVDMTTPCVLSLYSMEGKRIMQKEDTKMTCSTITNGIYLLQITKNGMQHIFKIAIN
;
A
#
# COMPACT_ATOMS: atom_id res chain seq x y z
N MET A 1 -16.97 29.84 72.44
CA MET A 1 -17.58 28.61 71.89
C MET A 1 -17.03 28.38 70.49
N LYS A 2 -15.93 27.62 70.36
CA LYS A 2 -15.43 27.11 69.08
C LYS A 2 -14.86 25.72 69.34
N LEU A 3 -15.59 24.73 68.86
CA LEU A 3 -15.32 23.30 68.96
C LEU A 3 -14.38 22.95 67.78
N GLN A 4 -13.16 22.49 68.06
CA GLN A 4 -12.26 21.92 67.06
C GLN A 4 -12.52 20.42 66.96
N LEU A 5 -13.01 19.97 65.81
CA LEU A 5 -13.13 18.54 65.47
C LEU A 5 -11.75 18.00 65.07
N LEU A 6 -11.28 16.97 65.76
CA LEU A 6 -10.26 16.05 65.27
C LEU A 6 -10.93 15.06 64.30
N THR A 7 -10.46 15.00 63.05
CA THR A 7 -10.74 13.90 62.12
C THR A 7 -9.52 12.99 62.02
N GLY A 8 -9.66 11.77 62.53
CA GLY A 8 -8.65 10.70 62.39
C GLY A 8 -8.70 10.09 60.99
N PHE A 9 -7.54 9.99 60.35
CA PHE A 9 -7.36 9.27 59.08
C PHE A 9 -7.17 7.78 59.38
N LEU A 10 -8.14 6.95 58.96
CA LEU A 10 -8.03 5.50 58.97
C LEU A 10 -7.26 5.07 57.70
N LEU A 11 -6.01 4.62 57.86
CA LEU A 11 -5.23 4.01 56.79
C LEU A 11 -5.77 2.60 56.50
N LEU A 12 -6.59 2.47 55.45
CA LEU A 12 -6.92 1.18 54.84
C LEU A 12 -5.72 0.70 54.03
N SER A 13 -5.04 -0.33 54.51
CA SER A 13 -4.06 -1.09 53.73
C SER A 13 -4.79 -1.90 52.67
N VAL A 14 -4.77 -1.44 51.42
CA VAL A 14 -5.18 -2.24 50.26
C VAL A 14 -4.12 -3.34 50.06
N PRO A 15 -4.48 -4.63 50.03
CA PRO A 15 -3.52 -5.66 49.68
C PRO A 15 -3.13 -5.45 48.21
N ALA A 16 -1.83 -5.31 47.95
CA ALA A 16 -1.29 -5.33 46.60
C ALA A 16 -1.67 -6.67 45.95
N CYS A 17 -2.71 -6.64 45.12
CA CYS A 17 -3.01 -7.72 44.21
C CYS A 17 -1.85 -7.74 43.21
N PHE A 18 -0.95 -8.70 43.33
CA PHE A 18 0.00 -9.01 42.27
C PHE A 18 -0.83 -9.38 41.05
N MET A 19 -1.03 -8.44 40.13
CA MET A 19 -1.51 -8.79 38.79
C MET A 19 -0.39 -9.64 38.18
N TYR A 20 -0.63 -10.93 38.03
CA TYR A 20 0.08 -11.70 37.02
C TYR A 20 -0.29 -11.04 35.69
N GLY A 21 0.57 -10.17 35.19
CA GLY A 21 0.36 -9.52 33.90
C GLY A 21 0.69 -10.53 32.81
N TYR A 22 -0.34 -11.13 32.22
CA TYR A 22 -0.20 -11.80 30.93
C TYR A 22 0.08 -10.74 29.87
N GLU A 23 0.95 -11.04 28.91
CA GLU A 23 1.17 -10.18 27.74
C GLU A 23 0.13 -10.49 26.65
N VAL A 24 -0.38 -11.72 26.61
CA VAL A 24 -1.46 -12.12 25.71
C VAL A 24 -2.76 -11.35 26.02
N PRO A 25 -3.44 -10.78 25.01
CA PRO A 25 -4.75 -10.18 25.20
C PRO A 25 -5.77 -11.20 25.71
N THR A 26 -6.60 -10.81 26.68
CA THR A 26 -7.61 -11.70 27.28
C THR A 26 -9.04 -11.43 26.80
N THR A 27 -9.25 -10.33 26.06
CA THR A 27 -10.52 -10.00 25.42
C THR A 27 -10.63 -10.67 24.06
N LEU A 28 -11.84 -11.05 23.64
CA LEU A 28 -12.09 -11.64 22.32
C LEU A 28 -11.46 -10.82 21.18
N GLN A 29 -10.70 -11.47 20.30
CA GLN A 29 -10.11 -10.88 19.11
C GLN A 29 -10.56 -11.62 17.85
N LYS A 30 -10.24 -11.07 16.68
CA LYS A 30 -10.40 -11.74 15.39
C LYS A 30 -9.24 -12.67 15.11
N LYS A 31 -9.46 -13.67 14.25
CA LYS A 31 -8.37 -14.54 13.78
C LYS A 31 -7.38 -13.76 12.93
N ASN A 32 -6.11 -14.03 13.15
CA ASN A 32 -5.07 -13.73 12.18
C ASN A 32 -5.05 -14.80 11.08
N ILE A 33 -4.44 -14.45 9.96
CA ILE A 33 -4.34 -15.25 8.74
C ILE A 33 -2.97 -15.93 8.71
N LEU A 34 -2.96 -17.25 8.59
CA LEU A 34 -1.80 -18.03 8.20
C LEU A 34 -1.98 -18.51 6.76
N LEU A 35 -1.05 -18.13 5.88
CA LEU A 35 -0.96 -18.66 4.52
C LEU A 35 0.26 -19.57 4.41
N GLU A 36 0.03 -20.88 4.36
CA GLU A 36 1.07 -21.85 4.01
C GLU A 36 1.05 -22.03 2.48
N GLU A 37 1.95 -21.33 1.80
CA GLU A 37 2.09 -21.37 0.34
C GLU A 37 3.02 -22.50 -0.08
N PHE A 38 2.48 -23.51 -0.77
CA PHE A 38 3.29 -24.56 -1.38
C PHE A 38 3.84 -24.09 -2.72
N THR A 39 5.17 -24.07 -2.81
CA THR A 39 5.92 -23.51 -3.94
C THR A 39 7.05 -24.44 -4.36
N GLY A 40 7.78 -24.07 -5.42
CA GLY A 40 8.99 -24.75 -5.84
C GLY A 40 9.78 -23.98 -6.88
N ILE A 41 11.11 -24.12 -6.83
CA ILE A 41 12.04 -23.37 -7.69
C ILE A 41 11.81 -23.63 -9.19
N SER A 42 11.31 -24.81 -9.55
CA SER A 42 11.05 -25.19 -10.95
C SER A 42 9.63 -24.83 -11.43
N CYS A 43 8.77 -24.29 -10.55
CA CYS A 43 7.38 -23.96 -10.87
C CYS A 43 7.26 -22.58 -11.52
N GLY A 44 6.97 -22.54 -12.83
CA GLY A 44 6.88 -21.30 -13.61
C GLY A 44 5.76 -20.33 -13.20
N ASN A 45 4.72 -20.83 -12.51
CA ASN A 45 3.58 -20.01 -12.06
C ASN A 45 3.70 -19.56 -10.60
N CYS A 46 4.66 -20.09 -9.85
CA CYS A 46 4.85 -19.79 -8.43
C CYS A 46 5.20 -18.32 -8.15
N PRO A 47 5.93 -17.60 -9.02
CA PRO A 47 6.10 -16.15 -8.87
C PRO A 47 4.77 -15.36 -8.86
N GLN A 48 3.71 -15.85 -9.49
CA GLN A 48 2.38 -15.23 -9.39
C GLN A 48 1.72 -15.54 -8.05
N GLY A 49 1.98 -16.71 -7.45
CA GLY A 49 1.57 -17.05 -6.09
C GLY A 49 2.26 -16.13 -5.08
N HIS A 50 3.58 -16.01 -5.16
CA HIS A 50 4.39 -15.14 -4.30
C HIS A 50 3.88 -13.69 -4.33
N LYS A 51 3.47 -13.18 -5.51
CA LYS A 51 2.86 -11.84 -5.64
C LYS A 51 1.54 -11.71 -4.87
N VAL A 52 0.67 -12.71 -4.92
CA VAL A 52 -0.62 -12.71 -4.19
C VAL A 52 -0.39 -12.85 -2.68
N ALA A 53 0.51 -13.74 -2.26
CA ALA A 53 0.88 -13.90 -0.85
C ALA A 53 1.46 -12.59 -0.28
N ASN A 54 2.37 -11.95 -1.01
CA ASN A 54 2.96 -10.67 -0.64
C ASN A 54 1.92 -9.54 -0.63
N ALA A 55 0.97 -9.50 -1.58
CA ALA A 55 -0.12 -8.51 -1.56
C ALA A 55 -0.99 -8.66 -0.30
N LEU A 56 -1.34 -9.90 0.08
CA LEU A 56 -2.12 -10.17 1.29
C LEU A 56 -1.36 -9.77 2.57
N ASN A 57 -0.07 -10.13 2.67
CA ASN A 57 0.77 -9.71 3.81
C ASN A 57 0.93 -8.18 3.85
N MET A 58 1.18 -7.52 2.73
CA MET A 58 1.28 -6.06 2.68
C MET A 58 -0.05 -5.36 3.01
N ALA A 59 -1.19 -5.96 2.68
CA ALA A 59 -2.50 -5.43 3.01
C ALA A 59 -2.78 -5.48 4.53
N GLN A 60 -2.43 -6.58 5.17
CA GLN A 60 -2.71 -6.84 6.58
C GLN A 60 -1.43 -7.34 7.31
N PRO A 61 -0.38 -6.49 7.44
CA PRO A 61 0.95 -6.93 7.88
C PRO A 61 0.99 -7.39 9.34
N GLU A 62 0.13 -6.85 10.20
CA GLU A 62 0.05 -7.22 11.62
C GLU A 62 -0.75 -8.50 11.87
N SER A 63 -1.52 -8.96 10.88
CA SER A 63 -2.45 -10.09 11.04
C SER A 63 -2.33 -11.15 9.95
N THR A 64 -1.30 -11.10 9.09
CA THR A 64 -1.07 -12.08 8.03
C THR A 64 0.36 -12.59 8.09
N PHE A 65 0.49 -13.89 8.32
CA PHE A 65 1.76 -14.60 8.37
C PHE A 65 1.82 -15.56 7.19
N VAL A 66 2.88 -15.46 6.39
CA VAL A 66 3.10 -16.32 5.23
C VAL A 66 4.20 -17.32 5.57
N ILE A 67 4.05 -18.55 5.10
CA ILE A 67 5.09 -19.57 5.12
C ILE A 67 5.20 -20.11 3.70
N ALA A 68 6.28 -19.79 3.01
CA ALA A 68 6.61 -20.38 1.71
C ALA A 68 7.26 -21.75 1.92
N VAL A 69 6.51 -22.80 1.60
CA VAL A 69 6.89 -24.20 1.73
C VAL A 69 7.42 -24.72 0.39
N HIS A 70 8.74 -24.66 0.21
CA HIS A 70 9.41 -25.34 -0.90
C HIS A 70 9.44 -26.84 -0.63
N ALA A 71 8.50 -27.59 -1.21
CA ALA A 71 8.44 -29.04 -1.08
C ALA A 71 7.91 -29.69 -2.36
N GLY A 72 7.95 -31.03 -2.41
CA GLY A 72 7.41 -31.80 -3.51
C GLY A 72 8.16 -31.69 -4.84
N SER A 73 7.48 -32.09 -5.91
CA SER A 73 8.08 -32.37 -7.22
C SER A 73 8.76 -31.16 -7.87
N PHE A 74 8.22 -29.95 -7.70
CA PHE A 74 8.79 -28.72 -8.25
C PHE A 74 9.93 -28.11 -7.43
N SER A 75 10.16 -28.63 -6.22
CA SER A 75 11.23 -28.17 -5.33
C SER A 75 12.46 -29.08 -5.34
N LYS A 76 12.38 -30.25 -5.97
CA LYS A 76 13.52 -31.13 -6.15
C LYS A 76 14.61 -30.41 -6.97
N PRO A 77 15.84 -30.30 -6.45
CA PRO A 77 16.93 -29.66 -7.18
C PRO A 77 17.17 -30.30 -8.55
N VAL A 78 17.44 -29.46 -9.55
CA VAL A 78 17.86 -29.89 -10.89
C VAL A 78 19.28 -29.38 -11.11
N GLY A 79 20.22 -30.28 -11.37
CA GLY A 79 21.63 -29.92 -11.53
C GLY A 79 22.21 -29.33 -10.24
N ASP A 80 22.87 -28.18 -10.35
CA ASP A 80 23.54 -27.48 -9.25
C ASP A 80 22.62 -26.50 -8.50
N PHE A 81 21.31 -26.50 -8.80
CA PHE A 81 20.36 -25.63 -8.08
C PHE A 81 20.32 -25.96 -6.58
N PRO A 82 20.11 -24.94 -5.72
CA PRO A 82 20.06 -25.15 -4.29
C PRO A 82 18.86 -26.02 -3.89
N ASP A 83 19.01 -26.74 -2.78
CA ASP A 83 17.90 -27.48 -2.16
C ASP A 83 17.26 -26.60 -1.09
N PHE A 84 16.12 -26.01 -1.42
CA PHE A 84 15.32 -25.18 -0.50
C PHE A 84 14.30 -25.98 0.31
N ARG A 85 14.31 -27.32 0.19
CA ARG A 85 13.32 -28.15 0.88
C ARG A 85 13.64 -28.37 2.35
N THR A 86 12.58 -28.63 3.10
CA THR A 86 12.64 -29.09 4.50
C THR A 86 11.93 -30.44 4.62
N ASP A 87 12.35 -31.26 5.58
CA ASP A 87 11.73 -32.57 5.80
C ASP A 87 10.30 -32.41 6.35
N GLU A 88 10.02 -31.30 7.05
CA GLU A 88 8.70 -30.87 7.50
C GLU A 88 7.81 -30.43 6.33
N GLY A 89 8.36 -29.67 5.37
CA GLY A 89 7.63 -29.24 4.18
C GLY A 89 7.14 -30.42 3.33
N GLU A 90 7.97 -31.47 3.19
CA GLU A 90 7.59 -32.71 2.49
C GLU A 90 6.43 -33.43 3.21
N GLN A 91 6.42 -33.43 4.55
CA GLN A 91 5.31 -34.00 5.35
C GLN A 91 4.00 -33.20 5.17
N LEU A 92 4.07 -31.87 5.07
CA LEU A 92 2.89 -31.03 4.80
C LEU A 92 2.31 -31.31 3.41
N VAL A 93 3.17 -31.45 2.39
CA VAL A 93 2.77 -31.78 1.01
C VAL A 93 2.08 -33.15 0.95
N GLU A 94 2.60 -34.14 1.67
CA GLU A 94 2.01 -35.48 1.76
C GLU A 94 0.65 -35.44 2.48
N GLU A 95 0.58 -34.84 3.67
CA GLU A 95 -0.64 -34.80 4.49
C GLU A 95 -1.80 -34.10 3.77
N PHE A 96 -1.53 -32.97 3.10
CA PHE A 96 -2.57 -32.18 2.44
C PHE A 96 -2.77 -32.56 0.96
N GLY A 97 -2.03 -33.54 0.44
CA GLY A 97 -2.18 -34.03 -0.92
C GLY A 97 -1.89 -32.98 -1.99
N VAL A 98 -0.95 -32.08 -1.73
CA VAL A 98 -0.66 -30.89 -2.56
C VAL A 98 -0.28 -31.27 -3.99
N GLU A 99 0.47 -32.36 -4.19
CA GLU A 99 0.87 -32.87 -5.52
C GLU A 99 -0.34 -33.13 -6.44
N MET A 100 -1.51 -33.47 -5.90
CA MET A 100 -2.71 -33.74 -6.70
C MET A 100 -3.40 -32.46 -7.18
N LEU A 101 -3.16 -31.33 -6.50
CA LEU A 101 -3.78 -30.03 -6.78
C LEU A 101 -2.85 -29.09 -7.56
N GLY A 102 -1.54 -29.33 -7.47
CA GLY A 102 -0.51 -28.61 -8.21
C GLY A 102 -0.01 -27.35 -7.50
N TYR A 103 0.91 -26.65 -8.18
CA TYR A 103 1.66 -25.51 -7.65
C TYR A 103 1.46 -24.26 -8.56
N PRO A 104 1.41 -23.04 -8.00
CA PRO A 104 1.31 -22.75 -6.57
C PRO A 104 -0.10 -23.05 -6.05
N SER A 105 -0.16 -23.59 -4.84
CA SER A 105 -1.38 -23.74 -4.05
C SER A 105 -1.02 -23.53 -2.59
N GLY A 106 -2.01 -23.38 -1.72
CA GLY A 106 -1.73 -23.09 -0.31
C GLY A 106 -2.93 -23.29 0.58
N THR A 107 -2.71 -23.39 1.88
CA THR A 107 -3.79 -23.39 2.86
C THR A 107 -3.94 -22.00 3.46
N VAL A 108 -5.19 -21.59 3.71
CA VAL A 108 -5.49 -20.41 4.53
C VAL A 108 -6.05 -20.92 5.85
N ASN A 109 -5.31 -20.74 6.93
CA ASN A 109 -5.57 -21.30 8.27
C ASN A 109 -5.85 -22.81 8.26
N ARG A 110 -5.34 -23.57 7.28
CA ARG A 110 -5.68 -25.00 7.08
C ARG A 110 -7.20 -25.27 7.13
N HIS A 111 -8.00 -24.27 6.76
CA HIS A 111 -9.45 -24.30 6.86
C HIS A 111 -10.07 -24.90 5.60
N ALA A 112 -11.01 -25.81 5.77
CA ALA A 112 -11.79 -26.34 4.66
C ALA A 112 -13.01 -25.45 4.38
N PHE A 113 -12.86 -24.51 3.45
CA PHE A 113 -13.97 -23.66 3.01
C PHE A 113 -15.06 -24.50 2.34
N GLU A 114 -16.33 -24.09 2.47
CA GLU A 114 -17.52 -24.89 2.13
C GLU A 114 -17.39 -25.66 0.79
N GLY A 115 -17.40 -26.99 0.88
CA GLY A 115 -17.31 -27.90 -0.28
C GLY A 115 -15.94 -28.00 -0.95
N THR A 116 -14.87 -27.49 -0.33
CA THR A 116 -13.52 -27.44 -0.90
C THR A 116 -12.47 -28.20 -0.07
N SER A 117 -11.30 -28.44 -0.67
CA SER A 117 -10.10 -28.89 0.04
C SER A 117 -9.53 -27.76 0.91
N VAL A 118 -8.78 -28.11 1.95
CA VAL A 118 -7.98 -27.13 2.73
C VAL A 118 -6.91 -26.44 1.88
N VAL A 119 -6.49 -27.09 0.80
CA VAL A 119 -5.56 -26.53 -0.19
C VAL A 119 -6.35 -25.83 -1.27
N ALA A 120 -6.05 -24.54 -1.46
CA ALA A 120 -6.73 -23.66 -2.38
C ALA A 120 -5.76 -23.09 -3.43
N PRO A 121 -6.24 -22.82 -4.66
CA PRO A 121 -5.43 -22.13 -5.67
C PRO A 121 -5.23 -20.66 -5.28
N LYS A 122 -4.14 -20.05 -5.76
CA LYS A 122 -3.76 -18.65 -5.47
C LYS A 122 -4.87 -17.61 -5.65
N SER A 123 -5.80 -17.83 -6.59
CA SER A 123 -6.92 -16.93 -6.84
C SER A 123 -7.95 -16.86 -5.71
N LYS A 124 -7.85 -17.72 -4.69
CA LYS A 124 -8.76 -17.76 -3.54
C LYS A 124 -8.16 -17.21 -2.26
N TRP A 125 -6.84 -17.05 -2.16
CA TRP A 125 -6.17 -16.75 -0.88
C TRP A 125 -6.64 -15.45 -0.24
N ILE A 126 -6.78 -14.37 -1.02
CA ILE A 126 -7.27 -13.08 -0.49
C ILE A 126 -8.73 -13.21 -0.01
N LYS A 127 -9.62 -13.81 -0.80
CA LYS A 127 -11.02 -14.07 -0.40
C LYS A 127 -11.10 -14.89 0.90
N TYR A 128 -10.31 -15.95 0.99
CA TYR A 128 -10.29 -16.83 2.15
C TYR A 128 -9.67 -16.15 3.38
N GLY A 129 -8.63 -15.33 3.19
CA GLY A 129 -8.07 -14.48 4.24
C GLY A 129 -9.08 -13.49 4.80
N LYS A 130 -9.85 -12.81 3.93
CA LYS A 130 -10.96 -11.92 4.31
C LYS A 130 -11.98 -12.64 5.20
N GLN A 131 -12.41 -13.84 4.78
CA GLN A 131 -13.37 -14.65 5.55
C GLN A 131 -12.80 -15.03 6.92
N ILE A 132 -11.58 -15.58 6.97
CA ILE A 132 -10.93 -15.97 8.23
C ILE A 132 -10.77 -14.78 9.17
N ASN A 133 -10.31 -13.63 8.68
CA ASN A 133 -10.09 -12.45 9.52
C ASN A 133 -11.40 -11.82 10.05
N SER A 134 -12.55 -12.18 9.48
CA SER A 134 -13.85 -11.77 10.03
C SER A 134 -14.33 -12.63 11.22
N GLU A 135 -13.75 -13.83 11.38
CA GLU A 135 -14.11 -14.79 12.42
C GLU A 135 -13.45 -14.43 13.76
N ASP A 136 -14.13 -14.78 14.86
CA ASP A 136 -13.56 -14.65 16.19
C ASP A 136 -12.51 -15.74 16.44
N ALA A 137 -11.41 -15.39 17.11
CA ALA A 137 -10.36 -16.30 17.48
C ALA A 137 -10.73 -17.05 18.77
N PRO A 138 -10.80 -18.40 18.76
CA PRO A 138 -11.07 -19.20 19.97
C PRO A 138 -9.98 -19.09 21.03
N VAL A 139 -8.77 -18.74 20.59
CA VAL A 139 -7.58 -18.55 21.41
C VAL A 139 -6.82 -17.33 20.90
N ASN A 140 -6.55 -16.39 21.78
CA ASN A 140 -5.61 -15.31 21.50
C ASN A 140 -4.19 -15.82 21.70
N LEU A 141 -3.25 -15.34 20.90
CA LEU A 141 -1.85 -15.72 20.99
C LEU A 141 -0.97 -14.48 21.09
N TRP A 142 0.11 -14.61 21.83
CA TRP A 142 1.19 -13.64 21.88
C TRP A 142 2.52 -14.37 21.81
N ILE A 143 3.50 -13.75 21.16
CA ILE A 143 4.83 -14.30 21.00
C ILE A 143 5.89 -13.22 21.20
N LYS A 144 6.99 -13.62 21.83
CA LYS A 144 8.24 -12.86 21.83
C LYS A 144 9.39 -13.79 21.46
N SER A 145 10.28 -13.31 20.61
CA SER A 145 11.51 -14.01 20.26
C SER A 145 12.75 -13.13 20.50
N GLU A 146 13.85 -13.78 20.89
CA GLU A 146 15.13 -13.15 21.22
C GLU A 146 16.28 -13.99 20.66
N PHE A 147 17.20 -13.36 19.93
CA PHE A 147 18.41 -13.98 19.41
C PHE A 147 19.64 -13.47 20.17
N ASP A 148 20.54 -14.39 20.53
CA ASP A 148 21.83 -14.08 21.15
C ASP A 148 22.99 -14.49 20.22
N GLY A 149 23.70 -13.50 19.68
CA GLY A 149 24.80 -13.72 18.74
C GLY A 149 26.04 -14.40 19.32
N ASN A 150 26.24 -14.40 20.65
CA ASN A 150 27.35 -15.13 21.26
C ASN A 150 27.09 -16.64 21.32
N THR A 151 25.83 -17.03 21.50
CA THR A 151 25.44 -18.45 21.64
C THR A 151 24.80 -19.01 20.38
N ASN A 152 24.42 -18.14 19.44
CA ASN A 152 23.64 -18.46 18.25
C ASN A 152 22.30 -19.17 18.60
N GLN A 153 21.69 -18.76 19.73
CA GLN A 153 20.45 -19.32 20.23
C GLN A 153 19.29 -18.36 20.00
N LEU A 154 18.16 -18.94 19.59
CA LEU A 154 16.85 -18.31 19.50
C LEU A 154 16.01 -18.76 20.70
N LYS A 155 15.58 -17.81 21.53
CA LYS A 155 14.63 -18.03 22.62
C LYS A 155 13.26 -17.54 22.20
N VAL A 156 12.23 -18.35 22.41
CA VAL A 156 10.86 -18.03 22.01
C VAL A 156 9.93 -18.30 23.17
N ARG A 157 9.14 -17.30 23.57
CA ARG A 157 8.06 -17.43 24.54
C ARG A 157 6.73 -17.21 23.82
N VAL A 158 5.83 -18.18 23.96
CA VAL A 158 4.47 -18.12 23.42
C VAL A 158 3.48 -18.18 24.56
N GLU A 159 2.55 -17.24 24.58
CA GLU A 159 1.40 -17.23 25.49
C GLU A 159 0.13 -17.47 24.68
N GLY A 160 -0.86 -18.12 25.30
CA GLY A 160 -2.19 -18.24 24.74
C GLY A 160 -3.29 -18.12 25.80
N TYR A 161 -4.41 -17.51 25.41
CA TYR A 161 -5.57 -17.32 26.27
C TYR A 161 -6.86 -17.64 25.53
N TYR A 162 -7.65 -18.57 26.07
CA TYR A 162 -8.87 -19.07 25.44
C TYR A 162 -10.05 -18.13 25.71
N THR A 163 -10.72 -17.67 24.65
CA THR A 163 -11.73 -16.60 24.73
C THR A 163 -13.16 -17.09 24.42
N THR A 164 -13.31 -18.27 23.82
CA THR A 164 -14.62 -18.84 23.45
C THR A 164 -14.93 -20.11 24.23
N ASP A 165 -16.23 -20.37 24.43
CA ASP A 165 -16.72 -21.55 25.14
C ASP A 165 -16.56 -22.84 24.32
N GLU A 166 -16.67 -22.76 22.99
CA GLU A 166 -16.48 -23.89 22.08
C GLU A 166 -14.98 -24.17 21.88
N GLN A 167 -14.52 -25.33 22.35
CA GLN A 167 -13.14 -25.81 22.22
C GLN A 167 -13.13 -27.30 21.90
N THR A 168 -12.22 -27.73 21.00
CA THR A 168 -11.93 -29.15 20.79
C THR A 168 -11.07 -29.70 21.93
N GLU A 169 -11.23 -30.99 22.24
CA GLU A 169 -10.49 -31.64 23.33
C GLU A 169 -8.97 -31.70 23.09
N LYS A 170 -8.53 -31.70 21.83
CA LYS A 170 -7.13 -31.73 21.44
C LYS A 170 -6.82 -30.58 20.49
N GLN A 171 -5.85 -29.78 20.90
CA GLN A 171 -5.27 -28.73 20.09
C GLN A 171 -3.75 -28.83 20.16
N TYR A 172 -3.05 -28.22 19.22
CA TYR A 172 -1.60 -28.33 19.14
C TYR A 172 -0.97 -26.98 18.88
N LEU A 173 -0.01 -26.59 19.72
CA LEU A 173 0.81 -25.42 19.48
C LEU A 173 1.93 -25.79 18.52
N ASN A 174 2.00 -25.11 17.38
CA ASN A 174 3.06 -25.24 16.40
C ASN A 174 3.91 -23.98 16.46
N VAL A 175 5.23 -24.13 16.51
CA VAL A 175 6.17 -23.01 16.46
C VAL A 175 7.17 -23.28 15.34
N VAL A 176 7.22 -22.38 14.37
CA VAL A 176 8.05 -22.49 13.17
C VAL A 176 8.92 -21.26 13.01
N TRP A 177 9.95 -21.36 12.19
CA TRP A 177 10.71 -20.20 11.75
C TRP A 177 10.88 -20.19 10.24
N THR A 178 10.78 -18.99 9.69
CA THR A 178 10.99 -18.69 8.28
C THR A 178 12.21 -17.81 8.11
N GLN A 179 12.70 -17.69 6.88
CA GLN A 179 13.74 -16.73 6.54
C GLN A 179 13.39 -15.98 5.25
N ASP A 180 13.55 -14.67 5.29
CA ASP A 180 13.47 -13.76 4.14
C ASP A 180 14.79 -13.64 3.37
N ASN A 181 14.76 -12.90 2.26
CA ASN A 181 15.93 -12.45 1.51
C ASN A 181 16.89 -13.58 1.06
N ILE A 182 16.35 -14.76 0.76
CA ILE A 182 17.12 -15.87 0.19
C ILE A 182 17.16 -15.71 -1.33
N MET A 183 18.30 -15.34 -1.87
CA MET A 183 18.51 -15.30 -3.32
C MET A 183 18.66 -16.71 -3.89
N GLY A 184 18.08 -16.94 -5.06
CA GLY A 184 18.28 -18.17 -5.80
C GLY A 184 17.51 -18.22 -7.12
N PRO A 185 17.59 -19.32 -7.87
CA PRO A 185 16.84 -19.49 -9.09
C PRO A 185 15.33 -19.61 -8.82
N GLN A 186 14.54 -19.11 -9.77
CA GLN A 186 13.09 -19.33 -9.81
C GLN A 186 12.60 -19.34 -11.26
N SER A 187 12.05 -20.48 -11.68
CA SER A 187 11.34 -20.60 -12.95
C SER A 187 10.17 -19.62 -12.99
N GLY A 188 10.04 -18.88 -14.10
CA GLY A 188 9.05 -17.81 -14.26
C GLY A 188 9.37 -16.51 -13.49
N GLY A 189 10.48 -16.45 -12.75
CA GLY A 189 10.89 -15.28 -11.97
C GLY A 189 11.50 -14.15 -12.80
N GLY A 190 12.08 -14.47 -13.95
CA GLY A 190 12.59 -13.50 -14.93
C GLY A 190 13.91 -12.81 -14.56
N VAL A 191 14.58 -13.23 -13.47
CA VAL A 191 15.79 -12.59 -12.92
C VAL A 191 16.95 -13.57 -12.68
N GLY A 192 16.93 -14.73 -13.35
CA GLY A 192 17.99 -15.73 -13.19
C GLY A 192 18.10 -16.25 -11.76
N GLU A 193 19.30 -16.16 -11.18
CA GLU A 193 19.62 -16.57 -9.80
C GLU A 193 19.41 -15.45 -8.77
N GLU A 194 18.97 -14.27 -9.21
CA GLU A 194 18.74 -13.11 -8.33
C GLU A 194 17.29 -13.01 -7.84
N TYR A 195 16.51 -14.10 -7.92
CA TYR A 195 15.16 -14.12 -7.38
C TYR A 195 15.21 -14.14 -5.85
N ILE A 196 14.56 -13.17 -5.23
CA ILE A 196 14.50 -13.04 -3.77
C ILE A 196 13.31 -13.84 -3.25
N HIS A 197 13.59 -15.00 -2.66
CA HIS A 197 12.61 -15.81 -1.94
C HIS A 197 12.37 -15.21 -0.54
N ARG A 198 11.11 -15.15 -0.14
CA ARG A 198 10.62 -14.56 1.12
C ARG A 198 9.83 -15.61 1.91
N HIS A 199 9.77 -15.44 3.22
CA HIS A 199 9.04 -16.27 4.16
C HIS A 199 9.32 -17.77 4.01
N MET A 200 10.51 -18.16 3.56
CA MET A 200 10.85 -19.55 3.27
C MET A 200 10.84 -20.35 4.55
N LEU A 201 10.09 -21.45 4.62
CA LEU A 201 10.10 -22.37 5.76
C LEU A 201 11.51 -22.91 5.97
N ARG A 202 12.06 -22.76 7.17
CA ARG A 202 13.40 -23.27 7.51
C ARG A 202 13.40 -24.34 8.59
N GLY A 203 12.33 -24.46 9.37
CA GLY A 203 12.14 -25.57 10.30
C GLY A 203 11.08 -25.31 11.36
N TYR A 204 10.89 -26.28 12.23
CA TYR A 204 10.01 -26.21 13.40
C TYR A 204 10.82 -26.23 14.69
N LEU A 205 10.36 -25.49 15.69
CA LEU A 205 10.82 -25.58 17.09
C LEU A 205 10.05 -26.65 17.86
N THR A 206 8.85 -26.99 17.38
CA THR A 206 8.02 -28.13 17.84
C THR A 206 8.16 -29.31 16.87
N PRO A 207 7.57 -30.48 17.15
CA PRO A 207 7.25 -31.43 16.07
C PRO A 207 6.37 -30.77 14.99
N VAL A 208 6.36 -31.32 13.77
CA VAL A 208 5.60 -30.75 12.62
C VAL A 208 4.08 -30.63 12.87
N TRP A 209 3.56 -31.42 13.80
CA TRP A 209 2.15 -31.41 14.23
C TRP A 209 1.93 -30.80 15.62
N GLY A 210 2.95 -30.11 16.14
CA GLY A 210 2.88 -29.30 17.35
C GLY A 210 2.92 -30.07 18.67
N ASP A 211 2.97 -29.29 19.74
CA ASP A 211 2.88 -29.76 21.12
C ASP A 211 1.42 -29.80 21.58
N LEU A 212 1.01 -30.92 22.19
CA LEU A 212 -0.36 -31.10 22.65
C LEU A 212 -0.77 -30.09 23.73
N LEU A 213 -1.90 -29.41 23.49
CA LEU A 213 -2.68 -28.62 24.44
C LEU A 213 -3.98 -29.38 24.72
N ALA A 214 -4.07 -30.02 25.89
CA ALA A 214 -5.15 -30.94 26.21
C ALA A 214 -6.32 -30.25 26.95
N SER A 215 -7.54 -30.52 26.48
CA SER A 215 -8.81 -30.12 27.10
C SER A 215 -8.96 -28.63 27.44
N PRO A 216 -8.64 -27.70 26.51
CA PRO A 216 -8.74 -26.27 26.79
C PRO A 216 -10.19 -25.82 27.01
N LYS A 217 -10.37 -24.79 27.84
CA LYS A 217 -11.63 -24.14 28.14
C LYS A 217 -11.48 -22.63 28.10
N LYS A 218 -12.58 -21.92 27.90
CA LYS A 218 -12.62 -20.46 28.04
C LYS A 218 -12.02 -19.99 29.36
N GLY A 219 -11.12 -19.02 29.29
CA GLY A 219 -10.39 -18.47 30.42
C GLY A 219 -9.11 -19.23 30.76
N ASP A 220 -8.85 -20.38 30.15
CA ASP A 220 -7.57 -21.07 30.32
C ASP A 220 -6.44 -20.28 29.68
N TYR A 221 -5.29 -20.32 30.34
CA TYR A 221 -4.03 -19.71 29.90
C TYR A 221 -2.96 -20.79 29.74
N PHE A 222 -2.11 -20.65 28.72
CA PHE A 222 -0.88 -21.43 28.62
C PHE A 222 0.32 -20.53 28.29
N GLU A 223 1.49 -21.02 28.69
CA GLU A 223 2.79 -20.46 28.33
C GLU A 223 3.73 -21.60 27.92
N LYS A 224 4.50 -21.39 26.85
CA LYS A 224 5.53 -22.30 26.37
C LYS A 224 6.79 -21.52 26.03
N GLU A 225 7.93 -22.02 26.48
CA GLU A 225 9.23 -21.49 26.15
C GLU A 225 10.04 -22.52 25.36
N TYR A 226 10.74 -22.03 24.33
CA TYR A 226 11.62 -22.81 23.48
C TYR A 226 12.99 -22.15 23.45
N VAL A 227 14.04 -22.95 23.60
CA VAL A 227 15.43 -22.54 23.36
C VAL A 227 15.95 -23.38 22.21
N TYR A 228 16.23 -22.75 21.08
CA TYR A 228 16.60 -23.40 19.85
C TYR A 228 17.98 -22.95 19.38
N GLN A 229 18.85 -23.91 19.08
CA GLN A 229 20.14 -23.62 18.48
C GLN A 229 19.95 -23.45 16.98
N LEU A 230 20.14 -22.23 16.46
CA LEU A 230 20.04 -22.01 15.01
C LEU A 230 21.18 -22.74 14.29
N PRO A 231 20.90 -23.54 13.25
CA PRO A 231 21.95 -24.14 12.45
C PRO A 231 22.63 -23.06 11.59
N GLU A 232 23.89 -23.24 11.23
CA GLU A 232 24.58 -22.31 10.30
C GLU A 232 23.98 -22.38 8.89
N THR A 233 23.48 -23.55 8.48
CA THR A 233 22.83 -23.76 7.19
C THR A 233 21.64 -24.73 7.31
N VAL A 234 20.67 -24.60 6.40
CA VAL A 234 19.67 -25.65 6.14
C VAL A 234 19.88 -26.10 4.70
N LYS A 235 20.20 -27.38 4.51
CA LYS A 235 20.53 -27.97 3.19
C LYS A 235 21.52 -27.11 2.37
N LYS A 236 22.58 -26.61 3.02
CA LYS A 236 23.63 -25.71 2.48
C LYS A 236 23.22 -24.26 2.21
N THR A 237 21.96 -23.90 2.39
CA THR A 237 21.51 -22.50 2.35
C THR A 237 21.81 -21.84 3.68
N THR A 238 22.54 -20.72 3.66
CA THR A 238 22.97 -20.00 4.87
C THR A 238 21.77 -19.53 5.69
N VAL A 239 21.89 -19.64 7.02
CA VAL A 239 20.96 -19.03 7.95
C VAL A 239 21.44 -17.63 8.31
N LYS A 240 20.55 -16.64 8.18
CA LYS A 240 20.82 -15.23 8.49
C LYS A 240 19.85 -14.78 9.58
N PRO A 241 20.29 -14.65 10.85
CA PRO A 241 19.42 -14.30 11.96
C PRO A 241 18.61 -13.02 11.74
N GLU A 242 19.16 -12.04 11.02
CA GLU A 242 18.52 -10.78 10.66
C GLU A 242 17.30 -10.93 9.73
N ASP A 243 17.22 -12.05 9.01
CA ASP A 243 16.14 -12.34 8.05
C ASP A 243 15.10 -13.32 8.63
N ILE A 244 15.21 -13.71 9.91
CA ILE A 244 14.32 -14.70 10.54
C ILE A 244 13.02 -14.06 11.06
N GLU A 245 11.92 -14.76 10.85
CA GLU A 245 10.66 -14.56 11.56
C GLU A 245 10.22 -15.86 12.24
N VAL A 246 9.74 -15.77 13.48
CA VAL A 246 9.17 -16.90 14.22
C VAL A 246 7.66 -16.79 14.22
N ILE A 247 6.97 -17.85 13.82
CA ILE A 247 5.50 -17.89 13.73
C ILE A 247 5.00 -18.99 14.66
N ALA A 248 4.01 -18.67 15.49
CA ALA A 248 3.34 -19.61 16.38
C ALA A 248 1.84 -19.67 16.09
N PHE A 249 1.28 -20.87 16.02
CA PHE A 249 -0.13 -21.06 15.72
C PHE A 249 -0.71 -22.29 16.41
N VAL A 250 -2.00 -22.24 16.73
CA VAL A 250 -2.72 -23.35 17.37
C VAL A 250 -3.65 -24.00 16.37
N THR A 251 -3.59 -25.34 16.24
CA THR A 251 -4.45 -26.13 15.34
C THR A 251 -5.41 -27.04 16.11
N GLN A 252 -6.52 -27.41 15.47
CA GLN A 252 -7.31 -28.59 15.88
C GLN A 252 -6.81 -29.82 15.12
N GLU A 253 -6.19 -30.76 15.86
CA GLU A 253 -5.43 -31.84 15.22
C GLU A 253 -4.42 -31.25 14.20
N LYS A 254 -4.37 -31.77 12.97
CA LYS A 254 -3.47 -31.30 11.91
C LYS A 254 -4.01 -30.14 11.08
N LYS A 255 -5.29 -29.78 11.25
CA LYS A 255 -6.03 -28.81 10.41
C LYS A 255 -6.58 -27.68 11.28
N GLU A 256 -7.32 -26.75 10.67
CA GLU A 256 -8.05 -25.70 11.39
C GLU A 256 -7.17 -24.90 12.36
N VAL A 257 -6.41 -23.96 11.81
CA VAL A 257 -5.64 -22.99 12.59
C VAL A 257 -6.61 -22.03 13.27
N LEU A 258 -6.67 -22.13 14.59
CA LEU A 258 -7.55 -21.36 15.45
C LEU A 258 -7.11 -19.91 15.58
N ASN A 259 -5.81 -19.69 15.65
CA ASN A 259 -5.18 -18.38 15.53
C ASN A 259 -3.67 -18.54 15.26
N VAL A 260 -3.04 -17.46 14.82
CA VAL A 260 -1.61 -17.37 14.54
C VAL A 260 -1.05 -16.03 15.02
N THR A 261 0.20 -16.01 15.43
CA THR A 261 0.97 -14.80 15.73
C THR A 261 2.41 -15.01 15.27
N GLY A 262 3.18 -13.92 15.16
CA GLY A 262 4.57 -13.98 14.75
C GLY A 262 5.37 -12.84 15.33
N SER A 263 6.69 -13.03 15.37
CA SER A 263 7.62 -11.97 15.76
C SER A 263 8.95 -12.13 15.02
N LYS A 264 9.51 -11.01 14.62
CA LYS A 264 10.95 -10.93 14.36
C LYS A 264 11.70 -10.94 15.71
N PRO A 265 12.86 -11.61 15.81
CA PRO A 265 13.64 -11.60 17.03
C PRO A 265 14.03 -10.19 17.44
N SER A 266 14.12 -9.96 18.75
CA SER A 266 15.01 -8.92 19.28
C SER A 266 16.43 -9.47 19.34
N TYR A 267 17.44 -8.62 19.21
CA TYR A 267 18.83 -9.05 19.05
C TYR A 267 19.67 -8.61 20.23
N SER A 268 20.49 -9.52 20.74
CA SER A 268 21.51 -9.27 21.77
C SER A 268 22.83 -9.84 21.30
N ASN A 269 23.94 -9.20 21.67
CA ASN A 269 25.29 -9.63 21.28
C ASN A 269 25.45 -9.88 19.76
N PHE A 270 24.75 -9.11 18.93
CA PHE A 270 24.71 -9.29 17.48
C PHE A 270 25.18 -7.98 16.84
N GLU A 271 26.32 -8.01 16.16
CA GLU A 271 26.94 -6.79 15.65
C GLU A 271 26.57 -6.53 14.19
N HIS A 272 25.59 -5.65 13.95
CA HIS A 272 25.32 -5.11 12.62
C HIS A 272 25.57 -3.59 12.61
N PRO A 273 26.23 -3.04 11.57
CA PRO A 273 26.42 -1.60 11.47
C PRO A 273 25.07 -0.90 11.30
N LEU A 274 24.97 0.34 11.79
CA LEU A 274 23.79 1.16 11.57
C LEU A 274 23.62 1.39 10.06
N ALA A 275 22.53 0.88 9.50
CA ALA A 275 22.24 0.88 8.08
C ALA A 275 20.73 0.83 7.88
N ALA A 276 20.27 1.37 6.74
CA ALA A 276 18.91 1.24 6.30
C ALA A 276 18.82 1.41 4.78
N SER A 277 17.77 0.88 4.19
CA SER A 277 17.45 1.03 2.78
C SER A 277 16.11 1.71 2.57
N LEU A 278 15.99 2.36 1.41
CA LEU A 278 14.75 2.97 0.92
C LEU A 278 14.16 2.13 -0.20
N SER A 279 12.85 1.99 -0.16
CA SER A 279 12.06 1.39 -1.24
C SER A 279 10.83 2.25 -1.54
N THR A 280 10.23 2.03 -2.70
CA THR A 280 9.03 2.76 -3.12
C THR A 280 7.85 2.50 -2.16
N PRO A 281 6.94 3.48 -2.00
CA PRO A 281 5.73 3.28 -1.20
C PRO A 281 4.80 2.26 -1.86
N LYS A 282 3.84 1.71 -1.08
CA LYS A 282 2.86 0.72 -1.57
C LYS A 282 2.09 1.19 -2.81
N MET A 283 1.73 2.48 -2.83
CA MET A 283 1.21 3.15 -4.01
C MET A 283 2.32 4.03 -4.58
N GLU A 284 2.97 3.54 -5.63
CA GLU A 284 4.07 4.24 -6.26
C GLU A 284 3.67 5.65 -6.70
N ILE A 285 4.66 6.54 -6.74
CA ILE A 285 4.50 7.87 -7.33
C ILE A 285 4.21 7.66 -8.82
N GLY A 286 2.95 7.88 -9.20
CA GLY A 286 2.45 7.63 -10.54
C GLY A 286 2.95 8.64 -11.57
N SER A 287 2.31 8.64 -12.75
CA SER A 287 2.66 9.52 -13.87
C SER A 287 2.52 11.01 -13.55
N ARG A 288 1.68 11.37 -12.58
CA ARG A 288 1.47 12.73 -12.07
C ARG A 288 1.51 12.72 -10.55
N TYR A 289 1.97 13.81 -9.97
CA TYR A 289 2.06 13.96 -8.51
C TYR A 289 1.87 15.42 -8.12
N GLY A 290 1.34 15.67 -6.91
CA GLY A 290 0.97 17.00 -6.48
C GLY A 290 0.85 17.21 -4.97
N TYR A 291 1.38 16.28 -4.16
CA TYR A 291 1.49 16.49 -2.72
C TYR A 291 2.71 17.36 -2.37
N ASN A 292 2.66 17.99 -1.20
CA ASN A 292 3.76 18.76 -0.61
C ASN A 292 4.72 17.88 0.21
N TYR A 293 4.69 16.57 -0.02
CA TYR A 293 5.53 15.58 0.63
C TYR A 293 5.81 14.43 -0.34
N PHE A 294 6.82 13.63 -0.03
CA PHE A 294 7.05 12.34 -0.68
C PHE A 294 6.80 11.19 0.30
N GLU A 295 6.44 10.03 -0.22
CA GLU A 295 6.30 8.80 0.56
C GLU A 295 7.41 7.82 0.18
N ALA A 296 7.90 7.08 1.17
CA ALA A 296 8.85 5.99 0.99
C ALA A 296 8.63 4.91 2.06
N THR A 297 9.24 3.74 1.86
CA THR A 297 9.37 2.74 2.93
C THR A 297 10.83 2.71 3.39
N LEU A 298 11.06 2.94 4.68
CA LEU A 298 12.37 2.85 5.31
C LEU A 298 12.52 1.50 6.00
N THR A 299 13.51 0.71 5.59
CA THR A 299 13.85 -0.59 6.18
C THR A 299 15.11 -0.45 7.02
N ASN A 300 15.02 -0.69 8.32
CA ASN A 300 16.18 -0.81 9.19
C ASN A 300 16.95 -2.08 8.81
N GLU A 301 18.25 -1.99 8.58
CA GLU A 301 19.12 -3.13 8.23
C GLU A 301 20.15 -3.40 9.35
N SER A 302 19.87 -2.89 10.55
CA SER A 302 20.74 -2.99 11.71
C SER A 302 20.06 -3.59 12.93
N ASP A 303 20.89 -3.97 13.89
CA ASP A 303 20.55 -4.43 15.24
C ASP A 303 20.08 -3.29 16.17
N LYS A 304 20.14 -2.03 15.73
CA LYS A 304 19.82 -0.83 16.53
C LYS A 304 18.48 -0.25 16.12
N VAL A 305 17.71 0.24 17.09
CA VAL A 305 16.47 0.98 16.81
C VAL A 305 16.80 2.30 16.09
N ILE A 306 16.08 2.61 15.02
CA ILE A 306 16.14 3.91 14.34
C ILE A 306 15.09 4.83 14.95
N THR A 307 15.51 5.97 15.50
CA THR A 307 14.61 6.98 16.06
C THR A 307 14.58 8.27 15.24
N THR A 308 15.64 8.52 14.45
CA THR A 308 15.75 9.67 13.55
C THR A 308 16.41 9.26 12.24
N ALA A 309 15.95 9.84 11.14
CA ALA A 309 16.54 9.67 9.81
C ALA A 309 16.57 11.02 9.07
N GLU A 310 17.67 11.32 8.39
CA GLU A 310 17.84 12.56 7.61
C GLU A 310 17.97 12.25 6.13
N PHE A 311 17.33 13.08 5.31
CA PHE A 311 17.17 12.90 3.88
C PHE A 311 17.54 14.15 3.11
N GLU A 312 18.16 13.95 1.96
CA GLU A 312 18.31 14.95 0.91
C GLU A 312 17.29 14.67 -0.20
N ILE A 313 16.42 15.64 -0.44
CA ILE A 313 15.39 15.55 -1.48
C ILE A 313 15.71 16.57 -2.56
N ASP A 314 16.27 16.08 -3.67
CA ASP A 314 16.49 16.84 -4.89
C ASP A 314 15.23 16.76 -5.76
N ILE A 315 14.75 17.92 -6.20
CA ILE A 315 13.67 18.05 -7.16
C ILE A 315 14.18 18.94 -8.29
N ASN A 316 14.11 18.47 -9.52
CA ASN A 316 14.53 19.19 -10.73
C ASN A 316 16.03 19.55 -10.82
N ASN A 317 16.91 18.82 -10.12
CA ASN A 317 18.35 19.10 -10.05
C ASN A 317 18.65 20.48 -9.46
N GLU A 318 17.80 20.93 -8.54
CA GLU A 318 18.00 22.15 -7.74
C GLU A 318 18.76 21.82 -6.44
N GLU A 319 18.97 22.82 -5.58
CA GLU A 319 19.59 22.62 -4.26
C GLU A 319 18.75 21.62 -3.44
N PRO A 320 19.31 20.49 -2.99
CA PRO A 320 18.56 19.47 -2.26
C PRO A 320 17.98 20.00 -0.95
N GLN A 321 16.73 19.67 -0.69
CA GLN A 321 16.07 20.00 0.56
C GLN A 321 16.44 18.99 1.65
N GLN A 322 16.82 19.48 2.83
CA GLN A 322 17.11 18.64 3.99
C GLN A 322 15.82 18.36 4.75
N VAL A 323 15.49 17.09 4.94
CA VAL A 323 14.28 16.63 5.64
C VAL A 323 14.65 15.67 6.75
N THR A 324 14.12 15.89 7.95
CA THR A 324 14.30 14.99 9.10
C THR A 324 13.00 14.27 9.41
N TRP A 325 13.07 12.95 9.47
CA TRP A 325 12.01 12.10 9.98
C TRP A 325 12.31 11.67 11.42
N ASN A 326 11.29 11.66 12.28
CA ASN A 326 11.36 11.19 13.66
C ASN A 326 10.34 10.06 13.86
N GLY A 327 10.73 9.00 14.54
CA GLY A 327 9.83 7.89 14.85
C GLY A 327 10.52 6.78 15.62
N ASN A 328 10.09 5.53 15.40
CA ASN A 328 10.68 4.35 16.02
C ASN A 328 10.55 3.16 15.06
N ILE A 329 11.67 2.70 14.51
CA ILE A 329 11.74 1.48 13.70
C ILE A 329 12.64 0.49 14.43
N SER A 330 12.04 -0.62 14.87
CA SER A 330 12.76 -1.75 15.48
C SER A 330 13.84 -2.29 14.54
N SER A 331 14.81 -3.00 15.11
CA SER A 331 15.85 -3.71 14.36
C SER A 331 15.25 -4.58 13.26
N PHE A 332 15.77 -4.49 12.04
CA PHE A 332 15.33 -5.28 10.88
C PHE A 332 13.83 -5.14 10.48
N ALA A 333 13.16 -4.09 10.96
CA ALA A 333 11.77 -3.78 10.61
C ALA A 333 11.69 -2.73 9.48
N SER A 334 10.54 -2.69 8.81
CA SER A 334 10.23 -1.71 7.78
C SER A 334 9.05 -0.83 8.19
N MET A 335 9.07 0.45 7.82
CA MET A 335 8.00 1.39 8.13
C MET A 335 7.75 2.35 6.95
N PRO A 336 6.49 2.60 6.55
CA PRO A 336 6.16 3.68 5.63
C PRO A 336 6.40 5.04 6.30
N ILE A 337 7.03 5.96 5.58
CA ILE A 337 7.37 7.30 6.06
C ILE A 337 6.87 8.37 5.09
N VAL A 338 6.56 9.54 5.66
CA VAL A 338 6.17 10.75 4.93
C VAL A 338 7.25 11.82 5.11
N LEU A 339 7.70 12.39 4.01
CA LEU A 339 8.80 13.34 3.92
C LEU A 339 8.27 14.68 3.39
N ASN A 340 7.88 15.57 4.29
CA ASN A 340 7.38 16.90 3.93
C ASN A 340 8.48 17.74 3.30
N VAL A 341 8.18 18.34 2.14
CA VAL A 341 9.09 19.23 1.41
C VAL A 341 8.58 20.66 1.45
N SER A 342 9.51 21.60 1.38
CA SER A 342 9.21 23.01 1.12
C SER A 342 8.74 23.20 -0.32
N SER A 343 8.07 24.32 -0.58
CA SER A 343 7.59 24.69 -1.91
C SER A 343 8.72 24.68 -2.94
N TYR A 344 8.47 24.08 -4.09
CA TYR A 344 9.39 24.03 -5.24
C TYR A 344 8.67 24.46 -6.52
N VAL A 345 9.44 24.75 -7.58
CA VAL A 345 8.88 25.10 -8.88
C VAL A 345 8.48 23.82 -9.62
N MET A 346 7.18 23.70 -9.90
CA MET A 346 6.62 22.57 -10.65
C MET A 346 6.77 22.81 -12.17
N ASN A 347 7.46 21.90 -12.85
CA ASN A 347 7.62 21.85 -14.30
C ASN A 347 6.62 20.87 -14.94
N ASP A 348 6.50 20.87 -16.27
CA ASP A 348 5.66 19.90 -17.00
C ASP A 348 6.11 18.45 -16.74
N LYS A 349 7.43 18.24 -16.62
CA LYS A 349 8.09 17.02 -16.16
C LYS A 349 9.03 17.40 -15.04
N ASN A 350 8.98 16.66 -13.94
CA ASN A 350 9.83 16.83 -12.78
C ASN A 350 10.61 15.55 -12.52
N ASP A 351 11.89 15.70 -12.20
CA ASP A 351 12.74 14.62 -11.72
C ASP A 351 12.86 14.76 -10.20
N TYR A 352 12.84 13.66 -9.46
CA TYR A 352 13.07 13.66 -8.02
C TYR A 352 14.08 12.59 -7.62
N LYS A 353 14.84 12.87 -6.57
CA LYS A 353 15.72 11.91 -5.90
C LYS A 353 15.69 12.13 -4.40
N ILE A 354 15.34 11.08 -3.67
CA ILE A 354 15.33 11.04 -2.21
C ILE A 354 16.52 10.19 -1.78
N THR A 355 17.44 10.78 -1.03
CA THR A 355 18.66 10.12 -0.54
C THR A 355 18.66 10.12 0.98
N LEU A 356 18.70 8.94 1.60
CA LEU A 356 18.95 8.79 3.03
C LEU A 356 20.43 9.03 3.31
N THR A 357 20.76 9.88 4.28
CA THR A 357 22.15 10.30 4.58
C THR A 357 22.57 10.02 6.02
N PHE A 358 21.70 10.31 7.00
CA PHE A 358 21.98 10.05 8.42
C PHE A 358 20.91 9.19 9.08
N LEU A 359 21.34 8.38 10.04
CA LEU A 359 20.49 7.68 10.99
C LEU A 359 21.00 7.97 12.41
N ASN A 360 20.10 8.34 13.33
CA ASN A 360 20.46 8.60 14.73
C ASN A 360 21.67 9.56 14.88
N GLY A 361 21.74 10.59 14.01
CA GLY A 361 22.82 11.58 13.97
C GLY A 361 24.17 11.05 13.47
N LYS A 362 24.22 9.87 12.83
CA LYS A 362 25.43 9.29 12.23
C LYS A 362 25.26 9.12 10.74
N GLU A 363 26.30 9.50 9.99
CA GLU A 363 26.37 9.28 8.55
C GLU A 363 26.37 7.79 8.24
N ILE A 364 25.64 7.39 7.21
CA ILE A 364 25.55 6.01 6.77
C ILE A 364 25.90 5.89 5.28
N LYS A 365 25.99 4.65 4.79
CA LYS A 365 25.99 4.42 3.34
C LYS A 365 24.64 4.85 2.77
N ASN A 366 24.65 5.78 1.83
CA ASN A 366 23.43 6.29 1.23
C ASN A 366 22.60 5.19 0.56
N SER A 367 21.29 5.28 0.76
CA SER A 367 20.27 4.59 -0.03
C SER A 367 19.39 5.64 -0.70
N SER A 368 19.00 5.43 -1.94
CA SER A 368 18.18 6.41 -2.66
C SER A 368 17.11 5.77 -3.52
N ILE A 369 15.97 6.46 -3.61
CA ILE A 369 14.95 6.23 -4.64
C ILE A 369 14.84 7.47 -5.51
N GLN A 370 14.54 7.28 -6.79
CA GLN A 370 14.42 8.36 -7.75
C GLN A 370 13.41 8.01 -8.83
N GLY A 371 12.87 9.03 -9.48
CA GLY A 371 11.91 8.86 -10.55
C GLY A 371 11.49 10.18 -11.18
N THR A 372 10.40 10.12 -11.93
CA THR A 372 9.86 11.30 -12.64
C THR A 372 8.36 11.35 -12.53
N PHE A 373 7.79 12.56 -12.46
CA PHE A 373 6.34 12.78 -12.52
C PHE A 373 6.01 14.07 -13.28
N ALA A 374 4.84 14.12 -13.89
CA ALA A 374 4.31 15.32 -14.52
C ALA A 374 3.50 16.17 -13.54
N ALA A 375 3.35 17.46 -13.82
CA ALA A 375 2.50 18.36 -13.05
C ALA A 375 1.02 17.86 -13.04
N PRO A 376 0.23 18.20 -12.00
CA PRO A 376 -1.21 17.91 -11.97
C PRO A 376 -1.94 18.52 -13.17
N LEU A 377 -2.95 17.82 -13.69
CA LEU A 377 -3.77 18.34 -14.80
C LEU A 377 -4.62 19.52 -14.37
N GLN A 378 -4.82 20.50 -15.24
CA GLN A 378 -5.72 21.62 -14.97
C GLN A 378 -7.18 21.13 -14.97
N ALA A 379 -7.93 21.53 -13.95
CA ALA A 379 -9.35 21.25 -13.78
C ALA A 379 -10.11 22.54 -13.43
N THR A 380 -11.43 22.53 -13.59
CA THR A 380 -12.30 23.55 -12.98
C THR A 380 -12.53 23.21 -11.50
N PRO A 381 -13.01 24.15 -10.67
CA PRO A 381 -13.29 23.89 -9.26
C PRO A 381 -14.40 22.85 -9.03
N THR A 382 -15.29 22.66 -10.00
CA THR A 382 -16.35 21.66 -9.97
C THR A 382 -15.93 20.43 -10.79
N VAL A 383 -15.82 19.27 -10.13
CA VAL A 383 -15.46 18.00 -10.79
C VAL A 383 -16.57 16.98 -10.65
N ASN A 384 -16.83 16.25 -11.74
CA ASN A 384 -17.79 15.15 -11.84
C ASN A 384 -17.03 13.83 -11.89
N ILE A 385 -17.43 12.90 -11.03
CA ILE A 385 -16.74 11.64 -10.81
C ILE A 385 -17.74 10.50 -11.06
N THR A 386 -17.41 9.62 -12.01
CA THR A 386 -18.13 8.37 -12.22
C THR A 386 -17.31 7.24 -11.62
N ILE A 387 -17.88 6.50 -10.67
CA ILE A 387 -17.24 5.34 -10.04
C ILE A 387 -18.06 4.10 -10.40
N GLN A 388 -17.42 3.08 -10.94
CA GLN A 388 -18.00 1.74 -11.02
C GLN A 388 -17.26 0.85 -10.03
N THR A 389 -17.97 0.36 -9.01
CA THR A 389 -17.43 -0.59 -8.04
C THR A 389 -17.34 -1.99 -8.63
N ASP A 390 -16.61 -2.87 -7.96
CA ASP A 390 -16.79 -4.31 -8.10
C ASP A 390 -17.73 -4.83 -7.00
N LEU A 391 -17.66 -6.13 -6.68
CA LEU A 391 -18.50 -6.72 -5.66
C LEU A 391 -18.03 -6.43 -4.22
N PHE A 392 -16.88 -5.79 -4.02
CA PHE A 392 -16.27 -5.60 -2.70
C PHE A 392 -16.11 -4.10 -2.40
N ALA A 393 -17.19 -3.34 -2.52
CA ALA A 393 -17.12 -1.90 -2.32
C ALA A 393 -16.84 -1.47 -0.86
N ASP A 394 -17.04 -2.38 0.10
CA ASP A 394 -16.83 -2.16 1.54
C ASP A 394 -15.36 -2.13 1.97
N GLU A 395 -14.44 -2.60 1.11
CA GLU A 395 -12.99 -2.51 1.31
C GLU A 395 -12.34 -1.35 0.55
N ASN A 396 -13.14 -0.57 -0.19
CA ASN A 396 -12.64 0.57 -0.94
C ASN A 396 -12.97 1.89 -0.23
N THR A 397 -12.03 2.83 -0.25
CA THR A 397 -12.33 4.23 0.08
C THR A 397 -12.07 5.12 -1.13
N PHE A 398 -12.93 6.13 -1.32
CA PHE A 398 -12.86 7.08 -2.42
C PHE A 398 -12.83 8.48 -1.81
N THR A 399 -11.71 9.17 -1.94
CA THR A 399 -11.51 10.49 -1.30
C THR A 399 -10.90 11.51 -2.24
N ILE A 400 -11.21 12.78 -2.03
CA ILE A 400 -10.41 13.90 -2.53
C ILE A 400 -9.60 14.44 -1.37
N LYS A 401 -8.28 14.49 -1.54
CA LYS A 401 -7.31 15.05 -0.60
C LYS A 401 -6.70 16.34 -1.14
N ASN A 402 -6.35 17.27 -0.26
CA ASN A 402 -5.56 18.46 -0.64
C ASN A 402 -4.07 18.11 -0.81
N SER A 403 -3.24 19.09 -1.17
CA SER A 403 -1.78 18.89 -1.34
C SER A 403 -1.04 18.46 -0.06
N ASP A 404 -1.64 18.63 1.11
CA ASP A 404 -1.07 18.22 2.40
C ASP A 404 -1.56 16.81 2.82
N GLY A 405 -2.36 16.14 1.98
CA GLY A 405 -2.87 14.80 2.22
C GLY A 405 -4.14 14.75 3.09
N GLU A 406 -4.70 15.91 3.46
CA GLU A 406 -5.91 15.99 4.27
C GLU A 406 -7.16 15.70 3.43
N ILE A 407 -8.07 14.88 3.95
CA ILE A 407 -9.33 14.54 3.27
C ILE A 407 -10.24 15.77 3.25
N VAL A 408 -10.58 16.23 2.05
CA VAL A 408 -11.51 17.34 1.79
C VAL A 408 -12.90 16.81 1.46
N LYS A 409 -12.98 15.66 0.79
CA LYS A 409 -14.23 15.00 0.45
C LYS A 409 -14.07 13.49 0.52
N GLU A 410 -15.10 12.81 0.98
CA GLU A 410 -15.23 11.36 0.98
C GLU A 410 -16.54 10.99 0.26
N PHE A 411 -16.51 9.88 -0.48
CA PHE A 411 -17.66 9.35 -1.20
C PHE A 411 -17.99 7.94 -0.74
N GLY A 412 -19.24 7.52 -0.94
CA GLY A 412 -19.75 6.29 -0.36
C GLY A 412 -20.16 6.45 1.13
N PRO A 413 -20.20 5.35 1.91
CA PRO A 413 -19.89 3.98 1.50
C PRO A 413 -20.83 3.50 0.40
N TYR A 414 -20.30 2.68 -0.51
CA TYR A 414 -21.09 2.06 -1.57
C TYR A 414 -21.58 0.67 -1.17
N VAL A 415 -22.57 0.16 -1.90
CA VAL A 415 -23.21 -1.11 -1.58
C VAL A 415 -22.28 -2.25 -1.96
N THR A 416 -21.92 -3.10 -1.01
CA THR A 416 -21.14 -4.34 -1.26
C THR A 416 -22.01 -5.42 -1.94
N ASP A 417 -21.38 -6.46 -2.47
CA ASP A 417 -21.98 -7.55 -3.26
C ASP A 417 -22.72 -7.09 -4.53
N THR A 418 -22.52 -5.83 -4.96
CA THR A 418 -23.19 -5.26 -6.12
C THR A 418 -22.22 -4.48 -6.99
N LYS A 419 -22.17 -4.86 -8.28
CA LYS A 419 -21.53 -4.02 -9.30
C LYS A 419 -22.46 -2.86 -9.64
N ALA A 420 -22.14 -1.65 -9.20
CA ALA A 420 -22.96 -0.47 -9.44
C ALA A 420 -22.12 0.68 -10.01
N VAL A 421 -22.79 1.62 -10.69
CA VAL A 421 -22.20 2.87 -11.17
C VAL A 421 -22.78 4.01 -10.36
N TYR A 422 -21.91 4.81 -9.77
CA TYR A 422 -22.23 5.99 -8.97
C TYR A 422 -21.75 7.25 -9.71
N GLN A 423 -22.52 8.32 -9.58
CA GLN A 423 -22.21 9.64 -10.12
C GLN A 423 -22.11 10.61 -8.96
N GLU A 424 -20.93 11.15 -8.77
CA GLU A 424 -20.59 12.07 -7.69
C GLU A 424 -20.13 13.40 -8.25
N THR A 425 -20.27 14.45 -7.45
CA THR A 425 -19.75 15.78 -7.77
C THR A 425 -19.05 16.34 -6.54
N ALA A 426 -17.96 17.07 -6.76
CA ALA A 426 -17.29 17.84 -5.72
C ALA A 426 -17.09 19.30 -6.17
N GLU A 427 -17.40 20.21 -5.25
CA GLU A 427 -17.08 21.62 -5.35
C GLU A 427 -15.82 21.89 -4.53
N LEU A 428 -14.78 22.39 -5.18
CA LEU A 428 -13.45 22.58 -4.61
C LEU A 428 -13.05 24.05 -4.67
N GLU A 429 -12.04 24.42 -3.89
CA GLU A 429 -11.47 25.76 -3.99
C GLU A 429 -10.66 25.89 -5.28
N ALA A 430 -10.65 27.09 -5.87
CA ALA A 430 -9.83 27.37 -7.04
C ALA A 430 -8.34 27.53 -6.70
N ASN A 431 -7.48 27.27 -7.69
CA ASN A 431 -6.01 27.42 -7.59
C ASN A 431 -5.37 26.53 -6.53
N LYS A 432 -5.99 25.38 -6.25
CA LYS A 432 -5.49 24.37 -5.30
C LYS A 432 -5.21 23.07 -6.05
N THR A 433 -4.26 22.30 -5.52
CA THR A 433 -3.95 20.95 -6.02
C THR A 433 -4.69 19.94 -5.16
N TYR A 434 -5.29 18.95 -5.81
CA TYR A 434 -6.01 17.86 -5.17
C TYR A 434 -5.58 16.51 -5.74
N CYS A 435 -5.76 15.48 -4.93
CA CYS A 435 -5.64 14.09 -5.31
C CYS A 435 -6.98 13.40 -5.13
N PHE A 436 -7.54 12.83 -6.20
CA PHE A 436 -8.56 11.80 -6.04
C PHE A 436 -7.86 10.46 -5.79
N GLU A 437 -8.07 9.90 -4.60
CA GLU A 437 -7.47 8.65 -4.14
C GLU A 437 -8.54 7.57 -4.00
N ILE A 438 -8.23 6.41 -4.59
CA ILE A 438 -8.91 5.15 -4.34
C ILE A 438 -7.95 4.30 -3.53
N LEU A 439 -8.36 3.87 -2.34
CA LEU A 439 -7.64 2.85 -1.59
C LEU A 439 -8.44 1.55 -1.60
N ASP A 440 -7.74 0.44 -1.79
CA ASP A 440 -8.28 -0.90 -1.59
C ASP A 440 -7.57 -1.55 -0.39
N LYS A 441 -8.36 -1.92 0.64
CA LYS A 441 -7.83 -2.40 1.93
C LYS A 441 -7.09 -3.74 1.81
N TRP A 442 -7.43 -4.57 0.83
CA TRP A 442 -6.94 -5.94 0.73
C TRP A 442 -5.93 -6.18 -0.39
N GLY A 443 -5.67 -5.17 -1.21
CA GLY A 443 -4.64 -5.22 -2.24
C GLY A 443 -5.02 -6.14 -3.40
N ASP A 444 -6.31 -6.42 -3.63
CA ASP A 444 -6.81 -7.08 -4.84
C ASP A 444 -7.44 -6.11 -5.85
N GLY A 445 -7.66 -4.85 -5.44
CA GLY A 445 -8.17 -3.79 -6.29
C GLY A 445 -9.63 -4.01 -6.70
N ILE A 446 -10.12 -3.16 -7.60
CA ILE A 446 -11.52 -3.19 -8.04
C ILE A 446 -11.66 -4.04 -9.30
N GLN A 447 -11.57 -5.37 -9.14
CA GLN A 447 -11.33 -6.31 -10.24
C GLN A 447 -12.39 -7.39 -10.42
N GLN A 448 -13.32 -7.57 -9.48
CA GLN A 448 -14.21 -8.75 -9.45
C GLN A 448 -15.70 -8.40 -9.39
N PRO A 449 -16.33 -8.09 -10.53
CA PRO A 449 -15.76 -7.85 -11.86
C PRO A 449 -15.17 -6.43 -11.98
N LYS A 450 -14.26 -6.21 -12.93
CA LYS A 450 -13.57 -4.92 -13.12
C LYS A 450 -14.48 -3.70 -12.96
N GLY A 451 -14.10 -2.84 -12.02
CA GLY A 451 -14.61 -1.49 -11.83
C GLY A 451 -13.76 -0.46 -12.57
N TYR A 452 -14.12 0.81 -12.43
CA TYR A 452 -13.38 1.92 -13.02
C TYR A 452 -13.70 3.24 -12.34
N VAL A 453 -12.85 4.24 -12.55
CA VAL A 453 -13.17 5.64 -12.26
C VAL A 453 -13.00 6.50 -13.50
N LYS A 454 -13.87 7.51 -13.64
CA LYS A 454 -13.70 8.62 -14.58
C LYS A 454 -13.90 9.93 -13.85
N ILE A 455 -13.06 10.91 -14.14
CA ILE A 455 -13.16 12.24 -13.57
C ILE A 455 -13.17 13.24 -14.71
N HIS A 456 -14.18 14.10 -14.74
CA HIS A 456 -14.32 15.19 -15.69
C HIS A 456 -14.52 16.50 -14.94
N THR A 457 -14.18 17.61 -15.58
CA THR A 457 -14.65 18.94 -15.19
C THR A 457 -16.15 19.10 -15.45
N ASP A 458 -16.76 20.13 -14.89
CA ASP A 458 -18.11 20.60 -15.24
C ASP A 458 -18.30 20.92 -16.74
N ASN A 459 -17.25 21.36 -17.44
CA ASN A 459 -17.24 21.55 -18.88
C ASN A 459 -16.91 20.28 -19.70
N ASN A 460 -16.92 19.11 -19.07
CA ASN A 460 -16.74 17.79 -19.68
C ASN A 460 -15.34 17.51 -20.26
N ALA A 461 -14.32 18.26 -19.83
CA ALA A 461 -12.92 17.93 -20.11
C ALA A 461 -12.45 16.78 -19.20
N LEU A 462 -11.70 15.83 -19.77
CA LEU A 462 -11.22 14.65 -19.04
C LEU A 462 -10.06 15.02 -18.11
N ILE A 463 -10.17 14.63 -16.84
CA ILE A 463 -9.08 14.69 -15.86
C ILE A 463 -8.43 13.31 -15.72
N GLU A 464 -9.23 12.26 -15.52
CA GLU A 464 -8.72 10.90 -15.32
C GLU A 464 -9.70 9.85 -15.85
N GLN A 465 -9.17 8.72 -16.32
CA GLN A 465 -9.94 7.56 -16.70
C GLN A 465 -9.12 6.29 -16.42
N ASN A 466 -9.39 5.66 -15.27
CA ASN A 466 -8.72 4.44 -14.87
C ASN A 466 -9.69 3.25 -14.90
N TYR A 467 -9.41 2.30 -15.81
CA TYR A 467 -10.17 1.07 -16.01
C TYR A 467 -9.53 -0.18 -15.40
N ASP A 468 -8.38 -0.02 -14.76
CA ASP A 468 -7.60 -1.14 -14.25
C ASP A 468 -7.01 -0.79 -12.88
N ILE A 469 -7.92 -0.60 -11.92
CA ILE A 469 -7.58 -0.32 -10.52
C ILE A 469 -7.14 -1.63 -9.88
N GLN A 470 -5.84 -1.86 -9.82
CA GLN A 470 -5.23 -3.07 -9.26
C GLN A 470 -4.67 -2.81 -7.87
N LEU A 471 -4.34 -3.90 -7.15
CA LEU A 471 -3.63 -3.85 -5.88
C LEU A 471 -4.27 -2.88 -4.89
N PHE A 472 -3.49 -1.97 -4.30
CA PHE A 472 -3.91 -1.06 -3.23
C PHE A 472 -4.71 0.15 -3.71
N GLY A 473 -5.05 0.24 -5.00
CA GLY A 473 -5.86 1.31 -5.57
C GLY A 473 -5.10 2.25 -6.49
N SER A 474 -5.49 3.52 -6.56
CA SER A 474 -4.88 4.50 -7.48
C SER A 474 -5.01 5.95 -7.00
N ARG A 475 -4.15 6.83 -7.52
CA ARG A 475 -4.15 8.27 -7.21
C ARG A 475 -4.15 9.09 -8.49
N SER A 476 -4.95 10.14 -8.52
CA SER A 476 -5.14 11.01 -9.69
C SER A 476 -5.03 12.46 -9.27
N PHE A 477 -4.03 13.18 -9.77
CA PHE A 477 -3.73 14.55 -9.34
C PHE A 477 -4.22 15.59 -10.35
N PHE A 478 -4.90 16.62 -9.84
CA PHE A 478 -5.36 17.75 -10.64
C PHE A 478 -5.26 19.06 -9.85
N ARG A 479 -5.17 20.18 -10.58
CA ARG A 479 -5.12 21.52 -10.03
C ARG A 479 -6.31 22.32 -10.55
N THR A 480 -7.13 22.80 -9.63
CA THR A 480 -8.29 23.61 -9.97
C THR A 480 -7.86 25.00 -10.43
N SER A 481 -8.61 25.60 -11.34
CA SER A 481 -8.37 26.96 -11.84
C SER A 481 -9.68 27.63 -12.25
N LEU A 482 -9.78 28.94 -12.00
CA LEU A 482 -10.86 29.76 -12.55
C LEU A 482 -10.55 30.25 -13.98
N GLU A 483 -9.36 29.96 -14.50
CA GLU A 483 -9.06 30.28 -15.88
C GLU A 483 -9.95 29.44 -16.80
N PRO A 484 -10.68 30.06 -17.76
CA PRO A 484 -11.53 29.31 -18.66
C PRO A 484 -10.71 28.27 -19.41
N SER A 485 -11.05 26.99 -19.23
CA SER A 485 -10.51 25.87 -20.01
C SER A 485 -10.96 26.08 -21.46
N GLY A 486 -10.18 26.83 -22.24
CA GLY A 486 -10.58 27.27 -23.58
C GLY A 486 -9.84 28.49 -24.12
N ILE A 487 -9.17 29.28 -23.27
CA ILE A 487 -8.24 30.30 -23.77
C ILE A 487 -6.89 29.63 -23.98
N THR A 488 -6.69 29.04 -25.17
CA THR A 488 -5.34 28.69 -25.61
C THR A 488 -4.52 29.98 -25.64
N LYS A 489 -3.59 30.14 -24.69
CA LYS A 489 -2.38 30.96 -24.90
C LYS A 489 -1.49 30.23 -25.90
N SER A 490 -1.96 30.04 -27.13
CA SER A 490 -1.04 29.81 -28.25
C SER A 490 -0.47 31.17 -28.63
N VAL A 491 0.74 31.44 -28.15
CA VAL A 491 1.53 32.61 -28.54
C VAL A 491 2.21 32.39 -29.90
N ALA A 492 2.00 31.25 -30.57
CA ALA A 492 2.77 30.90 -31.77
C ALA A 492 2.08 31.20 -33.11
N ASP A 493 0.74 31.21 -33.23
CA ASP A 493 0.08 31.59 -34.49
C ASP A 493 -1.30 32.20 -34.21
N ARG A 494 -1.40 33.52 -34.15
CA ARG A 494 -2.72 34.16 -34.15
C ARG A 494 -3.38 33.89 -35.50
N LEU A 495 -4.54 33.21 -35.49
CA LEU A 495 -5.43 33.07 -36.64
C LEU A 495 -5.92 34.43 -37.20
N TYR A 496 -5.63 35.52 -36.50
CA TYR A 496 -5.99 36.87 -36.91
C TYR A 496 -4.86 37.90 -36.68
N LYS A 497 -4.87 38.95 -37.49
CA LYS A 497 -4.17 40.22 -37.28
C LYS A 497 -5.19 41.31 -37.02
N TYR A 498 -4.86 42.27 -36.18
CA TYR A 498 -5.69 43.45 -35.94
C TYR A 498 -4.94 44.69 -36.38
N ASP A 499 -5.56 45.47 -37.24
CA ASP A 499 -5.11 46.79 -37.66
C ASP A 499 -5.81 47.86 -36.81
N PRO A 500 -5.08 48.56 -35.92
CA PRO A 500 -5.65 49.60 -35.07
C PRO A 500 -6.04 50.87 -35.84
N GLU A 501 -5.43 51.17 -36.99
CA GLU A 501 -5.75 52.39 -37.75
C GLU A 501 -7.14 52.29 -38.38
N THR A 502 -7.45 51.12 -38.96
CA THR A 502 -8.74 50.87 -39.59
C THR A 502 -9.74 50.14 -38.69
N LYS A 503 -9.31 49.77 -37.47
CA LYS A 503 -10.03 48.88 -36.55
C LYS A 503 -10.49 47.58 -37.21
N THR A 504 -9.66 46.99 -38.07
CA THR A 504 -10.03 45.79 -38.85
C THR A 504 -9.29 44.55 -38.37
N ILE A 505 -10.06 43.47 -38.17
CA ILE A 505 -9.57 42.14 -37.87
C ILE A 505 -9.45 41.38 -39.20
N TYR A 506 -8.26 40.86 -39.50
CA TYR A 506 -7.94 40.06 -40.69
C TYR A 506 -7.63 38.64 -40.28
N LEU A 507 -8.17 37.65 -40.96
CA LEU A 507 -7.76 36.26 -40.78
C LEU A 507 -6.43 35.99 -41.48
N VAL A 508 -5.48 35.36 -40.79
CA VAL A 508 -4.14 35.04 -41.33
C VAL A 508 -4.23 33.73 -42.11
N ASP A 509 -3.66 33.70 -43.31
CA ASP A 509 -3.56 32.51 -44.19
C ASP A 509 -4.90 31.80 -44.49
N MET A 510 -6.01 32.55 -44.45
CA MET A 510 -7.35 32.05 -44.78
C MET A 510 -7.90 32.72 -46.04
N THR A 511 -8.17 31.90 -47.06
CA THR A 511 -8.79 32.32 -48.33
C THR A 511 -10.30 32.03 -48.40
N THR A 512 -10.83 31.26 -47.46
CA THR A 512 -12.26 30.94 -47.36
C THR A 512 -12.93 31.77 -46.25
N PRO A 513 -14.14 32.34 -46.49
CA PRO A 513 -14.91 33.02 -45.46
C PRO A 513 -15.09 32.16 -44.19
N CYS A 514 -14.98 32.77 -43.03
CA CYS A 514 -15.26 32.16 -41.73
C CYS A 514 -16.27 33.05 -41.00
N VAL A 515 -17.02 32.46 -40.06
CA VAL A 515 -17.92 33.26 -39.22
C VAL A 515 -17.09 33.88 -38.09
N LEU A 516 -16.87 35.18 -38.18
CA LEU A 516 -16.28 36.02 -37.15
C LEU A 516 -17.42 36.56 -36.28
N SER A 517 -17.33 36.39 -34.96
CA SER A 517 -18.28 36.93 -33.99
C SER A 517 -17.51 37.64 -32.87
N LEU A 518 -17.87 38.89 -32.60
CA LEU A 518 -17.30 39.70 -31.53
C LEU A 518 -18.29 39.79 -30.36
N TYR A 519 -17.84 39.53 -29.15
CA TYR A 519 -18.64 39.56 -27.93
C TYR A 519 -18.05 40.54 -26.90
N SER A 520 -18.92 41.15 -26.10
CA SER A 520 -18.51 41.89 -24.90
C SER A 520 -17.95 40.92 -23.85
N MET A 521 -17.29 41.46 -22.82
CA MET A 521 -16.77 40.64 -21.71
C MET A 521 -17.89 39.99 -20.89
N GLU A 522 -19.11 40.53 -20.97
CA GLU A 522 -20.33 39.96 -20.38
C GLU A 522 -21.00 38.91 -21.29
N GLY A 523 -20.36 38.53 -22.41
CA GLY A 523 -20.85 37.49 -23.32
C GLY A 523 -21.93 37.94 -24.30
N LYS A 524 -22.24 39.24 -24.40
CA LYS A 524 -23.20 39.76 -25.38
C LYS A 524 -22.56 39.84 -26.77
N ARG A 525 -23.15 39.19 -27.78
CA ARG A 525 -22.68 39.31 -29.17
C ARG A 525 -22.92 40.72 -29.69
N ILE A 526 -21.85 41.42 -30.03
CA ILE A 526 -21.85 42.81 -30.49
C ILE A 526 -21.94 42.86 -32.02
N MET A 527 -21.19 41.98 -32.69
CA MET A 527 -21.10 41.96 -34.15
C MET A 527 -20.85 40.54 -34.63
N GLN A 528 -21.35 40.20 -35.80
CA GLN A 528 -21.02 38.97 -36.51
C GLN A 528 -20.91 39.25 -38.00
N LYS A 529 -19.95 38.59 -38.65
CA LYS A 529 -19.74 38.68 -40.09
C LYS A 529 -19.15 37.39 -40.62
N GLU A 530 -19.63 36.92 -41.76
CA GLU A 530 -19.03 35.79 -42.47
C GLU A 530 -18.13 36.32 -43.58
N ASP A 531 -16.82 36.32 -43.34
CA ASP A 531 -15.81 36.88 -44.24
C ASP A 531 -14.40 36.41 -43.81
N THR A 532 -13.38 36.84 -44.54
CA THR A 532 -11.96 36.73 -44.14
C THR A 532 -11.51 37.94 -43.30
N LYS A 533 -12.36 38.97 -43.15
CA LYS A 533 -12.08 40.16 -42.33
C LYS A 533 -13.35 40.82 -41.76
N MET A 534 -13.20 41.44 -40.59
CA MET A 534 -14.26 42.18 -39.89
C MET A 534 -13.75 43.56 -39.47
N THR A 535 -14.43 44.62 -39.92
CA THR A 535 -14.12 46.01 -39.53
C THR A 535 -15.01 46.43 -38.36
N CYS A 536 -14.38 46.90 -37.29
CA CYS A 536 -15.00 47.23 -36.00
C CYS A 536 -14.96 48.74 -35.72
N SER A 537 -15.04 49.58 -36.76
CA SER A 537 -14.87 51.05 -36.63
C SER A 537 -15.91 51.73 -35.74
N THR A 538 -17.10 51.14 -35.59
CA THR A 538 -18.19 51.63 -34.73
C THR A 538 -18.13 51.09 -33.28
N ILE A 539 -17.17 50.21 -32.97
CA ILE A 539 -17.02 49.60 -31.65
C ILE A 539 -16.16 50.50 -30.76
N THR A 540 -16.63 50.73 -29.54
CA THR A 540 -15.91 51.48 -28.50
C THR A 540 -14.58 50.82 -28.16
N ASN A 541 -13.61 51.60 -27.70
CA ASN A 541 -12.34 51.04 -27.27
C ASN A 541 -12.54 50.17 -26.02
N GLY A 542 -11.93 49.00 -25.98
CA GLY A 542 -12.13 48.05 -24.91
C GLY A 542 -11.62 46.64 -25.22
N ILE A 543 -11.80 45.76 -24.25
CA ILE A 543 -11.47 44.34 -24.38
C ILE A 543 -12.73 43.58 -24.80
N TYR A 544 -12.56 42.69 -25.77
CA TYR A 544 -13.62 41.87 -26.36
C TYR A 544 -13.17 40.42 -26.51
N LEU A 545 -14.13 39.54 -26.74
CA LEU A 545 -13.88 38.16 -27.17
C LEU A 545 -14.18 38.04 -28.67
N LEU A 546 -13.20 37.60 -29.43
CA LEU A 546 -13.32 37.26 -30.84
C LEU A 546 -13.47 35.75 -30.98
N GLN A 547 -14.61 35.30 -31.48
CA GLN A 547 -14.84 33.93 -31.89
C GLN A 547 -14.70 33.81 -33.41
N ILE A 548 -13.88 32.86 -33.86
CA ILE A 548 -13.74 32.48 -35.27
C ILE A 548 -14.28 31.07 -35.43
N THR A 549 -15.29 30.89 -36.28
CA THR A 549 -15.90 29.58 -36.56
C THR A 549 -15.65 29.16 -38.00
N LYS A 550 -15.04 27.99 -38.18
CA LYS A 550 -14.75 27.38 -39.49
C LYS A 550 -15.10 25.90 -39.46
N ASN A 551 -15.92 25.44 -40.40
CA ASN A 551 -16.34 24.03 -40.52
C ASN A 551 -16.87 23.43 -39.20
N GLY A 552 -17.58 24.23 -38.39
CA GLY A 552 -18.14 23.82 -37.10
C GLY A 552 -17.17 23.88 -35.91
N MET A 553 -15.87 24.09 -36.13
CA MET A 553 -14.88 24.32 -35.06
C MET A 553 -14.83 25.79 -34.67
N GLN A 554 -14.78 26.06 -33.36
CA GLN A 554 -14.74 27.40 -32.78
C GLN A 554 -13.41 27.68 -32.10
N HIS A 555 -12.82 28.82 -32.39
CA HIS A 555 -11.63 29.35 -31.71
C HIS A 555 -11.97 30.69 -31.08
N ILE A 556 -11.68 30.87 -29.79
CA ILE A 556 -12.00 32.11 -29.05
C ILE A 556 -10.71 32.79 -28.62
N PHE A 557 -10.59 34.09 -28.91
CA PHE A 557 -9.45 34.92 -28.60
C PHE A 557 -9.88 36.13 -27.79
N LYS A 558 -9.05 36.55 -26.83
CA LYS A 558 -9.14 37.89 -26.24
C LYS A 558 -8.52 38.90 -27.20
N ILE A 559 -9.24 39.97 -27.52
CA ILE A 559 -8.76 41.06 -28.38
C ILE A 559 -9.00 42.42 -27.69
N ALA A 560 -8.04 43.33 -27.83
CA ALA A 560 -8.21 44.74 -27.45
C ALA A 560 -8.48 45.54 -28.72
N ILE A 561 -9.64 46.20 -28.79
CA ILE A 561 -9.98 47.16 -29.84
C ILE A 561 -9.63 48.54 -29.29
N ASN A 562 -8.69 49.24 -29.94
CA ASN A 562 -8.15 50.52 -29.49
C ASN A 562 -8.27 51.59 -30.56
#